data_AF-A0A1V1NVY0-F1
#
_entry.id   AF-A0A1V1NVY0-F1
#
_cell.length_a   1.000
_cell.length_b   1.000
_cell.length_c   1.000
_cell.angle_alpha   90.00
_cell.angle_beta   90.00
_cell.angle_gamma   90.00
#
_symmetry.space_group_name_H-M   'P 1'
#
loop_
_entity.id
_entity.type
_entity.pdbx_description
1 polymer ?
#
loop_
_entity_poly.entity_id
_entity_poly.type
_entity_poly.pdbx_seq_one_letter_code
_entity_poly.pdbx_strand_id
1 'polypeptide(L)' 'MILMDIQMPGMDGIETTRIIRDSKSEYFDSNIPIIAFTAYAMQGDKEKFLQTGMDSYVTKPVNIDHLVERIHQFEPG' A
#
# COMPACT_ATOMS: atom_id res chain seq x y z
N MET A 1 -0.87 -8.64 -5.53
CA MET A 1 -0.32 -7.32 -5.12
C MET A 1 -1.33 -6.22 -5.46
N ILE A 2 -1.39 -5.17 -4.65
CA ILE A 2 -2.28 -4.00 -4.79
C ILE A 2 -1.43 -2.72 -4.72
N LEU A 3 -1.65 -1.79 -5.64
CA LEU A 3 -1.18 -0.41 -5.52
C LEU A 3 -2.33 0.43 -4.95
N MET A 4 -2.17 0.96 -3.74
CA MET A 4 -3.23 1.58 -2.95
C MET A 4 -3.08 3.10 -2.90
N ASP A 5 -4.00 3.85 -3.50
CA ASP A 5 -4.02 5.32 -3.31
C ASP A 5 -4.43 5.64 -1.87
N ILE A 6 -3.62 6.45 -1.18
CA ILE A 6 -3.94 6.90 0.18
C ILE A 6 -5.08 7.93 0.17
N GLN A 7 -5.13 8.79 -0.85
CA GLN A 7 -6.13 9.85 -0.91
C GLN A 7 -7.28 9.46 -1.84
N MET A 8 -8.28 8.81 -1.26
CA MET A 8 -9.51 8.42 -1.95
C MET A 8 -10.74 9.10 -1.31
N PRO A 9 -11.77 9.46 -2.09
CA PRO A 9 -13.01 9.98 -1.55
C PRO A 9 -13.83 8.88 -0.86
N GLY A 10 -14.51 9.23 0.24
CA GLY A 10 -15.33 8.30 1.01
C GLY A 10 -14.51 7.50 2.01
N MET A 11 -13.80 6.46 1.53
CA MET A 11 -12.93 5.61 2.35
C MET A 11 -11.50 5.76 1.88
N ASP A 12 -10.58 6.09 2.80
CA ASP A 12 -9.18 6.30 2.45
C ASP A 12 -8.41 4.98 2.30
N GLY A 13 -7.19 5.05 1.75
CA GLY A 13 -6.36 3.87 1.53
C GLY A 13 -5.89 3.20 2.83
N ILE A 14 -5.85 3.93 3.94
CA ILE A 14 -5.47 3.39 5.26
C ILE A 14 -6.59 2.50 5.79
N GLU A 15 -7.83 2.98 5.80
CA GLU A 15 -9.00 2.22 6.23
C GLU A 15 -9.24 1.02 5.32
N THR A 16 -9.10 1.22 4.00
CA THR A 16 -9.20 0.13 3.02
C THR A 16 -8.16 -0.96 3.29
N THR A 17 -6.91 -0.57 3.57
CA THR A 17 -5.85 -1.55 3.93
C THR A 17 -6.20 -2.31 5.19
N ARG A 18 -6.74 -1.64 6.21
CA ARG A 18 -7.16 -2.30 7.45
C ARG A 18 -8.20 -3.39 7.21
N ILE A 19 -9.15 -3.15 6.31
CA ILE A 19 -10.17 -4.12 5.92
C ILE A 19 -9.55 -5.29 5.18
N ILE A 20 -8.64 -5.04 4.23
CA ILE A 20 -7.94 -6.10 3.49
C ILE A 20 -7.09 -6.97 4.43
N ARG A 21 -6.47 -6.37 5.44
CA ARG A 21 -5.64 -7.07 6.44
C ARG A 21 -6.45 -7.81 7.51
N ASP A 22 -7.78 -7.73 7.51
CA ASP A 22 -8.59 -8.55 8.41
C ASP A 22 -8.47 -10.03 8.03
N SER A 23 -7.72 -10.78 8.83
CA SER A 23 -7.49 -12.23 8.62
C SER A 23 -8.76 -13.07 8.75
N LYS A 24 -9.87 -12.49 9.24
CA LYS A 24 -11.18 -13.15 9.29
C LYS A 24 -12.01 -12.93 8.03
N SER A 25 -11.58 -12.05 7.13
CA SER A 25 -12.25 -11.86 5.86
C SER A 25 -12.11 -13.11 5.00
N GLU A 26 -13.25 -13.64 4.53
CA GLU A 26 -13.27 -14.73 3.55
C GLU A 26 -13.03 -14.23 2.11
N TYR A 27 -13.06 -12.90 1.91
CA TYR A 27 -13.00 -12.28 0.59
C TYR A 27 -11.61 -11.77 0.21
N PHE A 28 -10.74 -11.52 1.20
CA PHE A 28 -9.44 -10.89 0.97
C PHE A 28 -8.31 -11.76 1.51
N ASP A 29 -7.26 -11.90 0.70
CA ASP A 29 -6.00 -12.44 1.20
C ASP A 29 -5.31 -11.39 2.07
N SER A 30 -5.35 -11.60 3.38
CA SER A 30 -4.71 -10.71 4.36
C SER A 30 -3.19 -10.57 4.18
N ASN A 31 -2.54 -11.43 3.39
CA ASN A 31 -1.11 -11.34 3.08
C ASN A 31 -0.80 -10.76 1.70
N ILE A 32 -1.82 -10.35 0.91
CA ILE A 32 -1.58 -9.78 -0.42
C ILE A 32 -0.65 -8.57 -0.31
N PRO A 33 0.43 -8.46 -1.10
CA PRO A 33 1.32 -7.30 -0.99
C PRO A 33 0.58 -6.00 -1.32
N ILE A 34 0.67 -4.97 -0.46
CA ILE A 34 0.04 -3.65 -0.62
C ILE A 34 1.11 -2.57 -0.62
N ILE A 35 1.20 -1.84 -1.73
CA ILE A 35 2.12 -0.70 -1.91
C ILE A 35 1.30 0.60 -1.83
N ALA A 36 1.60 1.45 -0.86
CA ALA A 36 0.98 2.76 -0.74
C ALA A 36 1.37 3.68 -1.91
N PHE A 37 0.41 4.45 -2.43
CA PHE A 37 0.64 5.48 -3.43
C PHE A 37 0.16 6.83 -2.89
N THR A 38 1.08 7.74 -2.62
CA THR A 38 0.83 8.90 -1.76
C THR A 38 1.49 10.17 -2.28
N ALA A 39 0.86 11.33 -2.10
CA ALA A 39 1.52 12.63 -2.32
C ALA A 39 2.43 13.05 -1.15
N TYR A 40 2.25 12.41 0.02
CA TYR A 40 3.00 12.72 1.24
C TYR A 40 4.04 11.64 1.50
N ALA A 41 5.29 12.06 1.58
CA ALA A 41 6.46 11.19 1.76
C ALA A 41 7.26 11.54 3.01
N MET A 42 6.69 12.33 3.92
CA MET A 42 7.39 12.73 5.13
C MET A 42 7.63 11.50 6.01
N GLN A 43 8.69 11.54 6.81
CA GLN A 43 9.16 10.39 7.58
C GLN A 43 8.07 9.78 8.47
N GLY A 44 7.21 10.61 9.07
CA GLY A 44 6.09 10.14 9.89
C GLY A 44 4.94 9.49 9.10
N ASP A 45 4.75 9.84 7.82
CA ASP A 45 3.71 9.22 6.98
C ASP A 45 4.09 7.80 6.60
N LYS A 46 5.39 7.58 6.31
CA LYS A 46 5.92 6.24 6.03
C LYS A 46 5.65 5.28 7.19
N GLU A 47 5.98 5.70 8.41
CA GLU A 47 5.78 4.88 9.61
C GLU A 47 4.31 4.55 9.81
N LYS A 48 3.42 5.52 9.57
CA LYS A 48 1.97 5.32 9.63
C LYS A 48 1.50 4.26 8.62
N PHE A 49 1.95 4.31 7.36
CA PHE A 49 1.56 3.33 6.34
C PHE A 49 2.01 1.91 6.70
N LEU A 50 3.26 1.77 7.15
CA LEU A 50 3.80 0.48 7.57
C LEU A 50 3.05 -0.08 8.78
N GLN A 51 2.75 0.76 9.79
CA GLN A 51 1.96 0.36 10.95
C GLN A 51 0.53 -0.08 10.61
N THR A 52 -0.03 0.44 9.52
CA THR A 52 -1.37 0.03 9.04
C THR A 52 -1.38 -1.28 8.27
N GLY A 53 -0.20 -1.88 8.04
CA GLY A 53 -0.05 -3.16 7.37
C GLY A 53 0.26 -3.04 5.88
N MET A 54 0.68 -1.88 5.38
CA MET A 54 1.20 -1.76 4.01
C MET A 54 2.66 -2.23 3.99
N ASP A 55 3.08 -2.85 2.88
CA ASP A 55 4.40 -3.46 2.77
C ASP A 55 5.44 -2.50 2.19
N SER A 56 4.99 -1.52 1.41
CA SER A 56 5.86 -0.56 0.75
C SER A 56 5.10 0.74 0.44
N TYR A 57 5.81 1.72 -0.11
CA TYR A 57 5.21 2.97 -0.58
C TYR A 57 5.96 3.56 -1.78
N VAL A 58 5.23 4.31 -2.59
CA VAL A 58 5.70 5.09 -3.73
C VAL A 58 5.02 6.46 -3.70
N THR A 59 5.77 7.51 -4.06
CA THR A 59 5.31 8.90 -3.98
C THR A 59 4.76 9.39 -5.32
N LYS A 60 3.82 10.34 -5.27
CA LYS A 60 3.32 11.10 -6.43
C LYS A 60 4.22 12.33 -6.68
N PRO A 61 4.52 12.71 -7.93
CA PRO A 61 4.25 11.94 -9.16
C PRO A 61 5.09 10.67 -9.22
N VAL A 62 4.53 9.61 -9.81
CA VAL A 62 5.19 8.30 -9.84
C VAL A 62 6.43 8.33 -10.73
N ASN A 63 7.54 7.81 -10.21
CA ASN A 63 8.67 7.40 -11.03
C ASN A 63 8.44 5.93 -11.44
N ILE A 64 8.32 5.66 -12.74
CA ILE A 64 7.99 4.34 -13.27
C ILE A 64 9.07 3.31 -12.96
N ASP A 65 10.34 3.65 -13.13
CA ASP A 65 11.45 2.73 -12.84
C ASP A 65 11.40 2.32 -11.37
N HIS A 66 11.20 3.28 -10.47
CA HIS A 66 11.08 3.00 -9.05
C HIS A 66 9.85 2.17 -8.69
N LEU A 67 8.71 2.41 -9.35
CA LEU A 67 7.52 1.59 -9.16
C LEU A 67 7.79 0.14 -9.58
N VAL A 68 8.40 -0.06 -10.75
CA VAL A 68 8.75 -1.38 -11.28
C VAL A 68 9.71 -2.12 -10.34
N GLU A 69 10.72 -1.43 -9.82
CA GLU A 69 11.62 -1.99 -8.78
C GLU A 69 10.84 -2.49 -7.56
N ARG A 70 9.87 -1.72 -7.06
CA ARG A 70 9.06 -2.14 -5.91
C ARG A 70 8.13 -3.29 -6.26
N ILE A 71 7.58 -3.35 -7.47
CA ILE A 71 6.73 -4.44 -7.91
C ILE A 71 7.51 -5.76 -7.92
N HIS A 72 8.71 -5.76 -8.53
CA HIS A 72 9.55 -6.96 -8.62
C HIS A 72 9.97 -7.51 -7.24
N GLN A 73 10.01 -6.68 -6.19
CA GLN A 73 10.27 -7.16 -4.82
C GLN A 73 9.19 -8.12 -4.28
N PHE A 74 7.98 -8.06 -4.83
CA PHE A 74 6.83 -8.83 -4.37
C PHE A 74 6.29 -9.82 -5.42
N GLU A 75 6.96 -9.94 -6.57
CA GLU A 75 6.65 -10.99 -7.53
C GLU A 75 7.13 -12.35 -7.01
N PRO A 76 6.33 -13.43 -7.16
CA PRO A 76 6.83 -14.78 -6.95
C PRO A 76 7.95 -15.06 -7.95
N GLY A 77 9.11 -15.52 -7.45
CA GLY A 77 10.22 -15.96 -8.29
C GLY A 77 9.96 -17.27 -9.04
#